data_AF-A0A166R4Q2-F1
#
_entry.id   AF-A0A166R4Q2-F1
#
_cell.length_a   1.000
_cell.length_b   1.000
_cell.length_c   1.000
_cell.angle_alpha   90.00
_cell.angle_beta   90.00
_cell.angle_gamma   90.00
#
_symmetry.space_group_name_H-M   'P 1'
#
loop_
_entity.id
_entity.type
_entity.pdbx_description
1 polymer ?
#
loop_
_entity_poly.entity_id
_entity_poly.type
_entity_poly.pdbx_seq_one_letter_code
_entity_poly.pdbx_strand_id
1 'polypeptide(L)'
;MPSSLSSGLLYTAAAVSALTVLGHTKMGYDEVFPSLKNLAAAGDIGAGAAKIGWMEVNQGFFVMAVLCAKWAKYGVRGPYDKALLGMFASTQLWAGWSYLQLGITEPLVPLWGIPALVGLSQLV
;
A
#
# COMPACT_ATOMS: atom_id res chain seq x y z
N MET A 1 15.66 6.77 20.10
CA MET A 1 15.65 5.83 18.95
C MET A 1 14.53 4.84 19.19
N PRO A 2 13.94 4.21 18.15
CA PRO A 2 12.92 3.17 18.35
C PRO A 2 13.47 2.00 19.18
N SER A 3 12.60 1.29 19.90
CA SER A 3 12.96 0.02 20.53
C SER A 3 13.28 -1.05 19.47
N SER A 4 13.97 -2.13 19.84
CA SER A 4 14.24 -3.23 18.90
C SER A 4 12.96 -3.84 18.34
N LEU A 5 11.88 -3.91 19.13
CA LEU A 5 10.59 -4.39 18.68
C LEU A 5 9.93 -3.41 17.70
N SER A 6 9.94 -2.11 18.01
CA SER A 6 9.45 -1.07 17.10
C SER A 6 10.20 -1.06 15.77
N SER A 7 11.54 -1.11 15.81
CA SER A 7 12.38 -1.24 14.60
C SER A 7 12.06 -2.50 13.81
N GLY A 8 11.86 -3.64 14.48
CA GLY A 8 11.48 -4.90 13.85
C GLY A 8 10.16 -4.78 13.08
N LEU A 9 9.12 -4.27 13.73
CA LEU A 9 7.80 -4.04 13.11
C LEU A 9 7.89 -3.12 11.89
N LEU A 10 8.70 -2.05 11.98
CA LEU A 10 8.89 -1.11 10.88
C LEU A 10 9.68 -1.74 9.71
N TYR A 11 10.67 -2.57 9.97
CA TYR A 11 11.34 -3.32 8.90
C TYR A 11 10.44 -4.38 8.26
N THR A 12 9.58 -5.04 9.04
CA THR A 12 8.55 -5.93 8.50
C THR A 12 7.57 -5.15 7.61
N ALA A 13 7.08 -4.00 8.07
CA ALA A 13 6.21 -3.14 7.27
C ALA A 13 6.89 -2.66 5.98
N ALA A 14 8.19 -2.36 6.04
CA ALA A 14 8.99 -2.00 4.86
C ALA A 14 9.04 -3.14 3.84
N ALA A 15 9.35 -4.37 4.30
CA ALA A 15 9.41 -5.54 3.45
C ALA A 15 8.05 -5.88 2.82
N VAL A 16 6.97 -5.87 3.61
CA VAL A 16 5.61 -6.12 3.11
C VAL A 16 5.21 -5.05 2.09
N SER A 17 5.51 -3.78 2.35
CA SER A 17 5.24 -2.69 1.38
C SER A 17 5.97 -2.91 0.05
N ALA A 18 7.26 -3.28 0.09
CA ALA A 18 8.02 -3.57 -1.12
C ALA A 18 7.50 -4.80 -1.88
N LEU A 19 7.15 -5.88 -1.17
CA LEU A 19 6.57 -7.08 -1.78
C LEU A 19 5.18 -6.82 -2.37
N THR A 20 4.43 -5.89 -1.78
CA THR A 20 3.11 -5.49 -2.30
C THR A 20 3.22 -4.90 -3.70
N VAL A 21 4.29 -4.17 -4.02
CA VAL A 21 4.53 -3.68 -5.40
C VAL A 21 4.58 -4.83 -6.40
N LEU A 22 5.25 -5.93 -6.05
CA LEU A 22 5.35 -7.12 -6.91
C LEU A 22 3.98 -7.81 -7.06
N GLY A 23 3.28 -8.03 -5.94
CA GLY A 23 1.95 -8.66 -5.94
C GLY A 23 0.91 -7.83 -6.69
N HIS A 24 0.89 -6.52 -6.47
CA HIS A 24 -0.01 -5.57 -7.13
C HIS A 24 0.25 -5.47 -8.64
N THR A 25 1.52 -5.46 -9.03
CA THR A 25 1.91 -5.52 -10.46
C THR A 25 1.43 -6.83 -11.08
N LYS A 26 1.70 -7.97 -10.43
CA LYS A 26 1.25 -9.27 -10.92
C LYS A 26 -0.27 -9.33 -11.10
N MET A 27 -1.05 -8.94 -10.09
CA MET A 27 -2.51 -8.87 -10.17
C MET A 27 -2.99 -7.96 -11.31
N GLY A 28 -2.27 -6.86 -11.56
CA GLY A 28 -2.53 -5.98 -12.70
C GLY A 28 -2.50 -6.72 -14.03
N TYR A 29 -1.45 -7.51 -14.27
CA TYR A 29 -1.28 -8.25 -15.52
C TYR A 29 -2.16 -9.50 -15.61
N ASP A 30 -2.39 -10.19 -14.50
CA ASP A 30 -3.15 -11.44 -14.48
C ASP A 30 -4.67 -11.17 -14.60
N GLU A 31 -5.18 -10.14 -13.91
CA GLU A 31 -6.62 -9.96 -13.72
C GLU A 31 -7.14 -8.62 -14.24
N VAL A 32 -6.52 -7.51 -13.85
CA VAL A 32 -7.08 -6.16 -14.07
C VAL A 32 -6.98 -5.74 -15.53
N PHE A 33 -5.80 -5.80 -16.14
CA PHE A 33 -5.59 -5.34 -17.50
C PHE A 33 -6.33 -6.20 -18.54
N PRO A 34 -6.41 -7.54 -18.40
CA PRO A 34 -7.28 -8.36 -19.24
C PRO A 34 -8.75 -7.94 -19.14
N SER A 35 -9.25 -7.68 -17.94
CA SER A 35 -10.65 -7.28 -17.70
C SER A 35 -11.01 -5.93 -18.34
N LEU A 36 -10.02 -5.03 -18.50
CA LEU A 36 -10.19 -3.71 -19.12
C LEU A 36 -9.99 -3.70 -20.64
N LYS A 37 -9.49 -4.79 -21.23
CA LYS A 37 -9.00 -4.81 -22.61
C LYS A 37 -10.06 -4.42 -23.65
N ASN A 38 -11.27 -4.97 -23.52
CA ASN A 38 -12.34 -4.72 -24.49
C ASN A 38 -12.88 -3.29 -24.39
N LEU A 39 -12.96 -2.74 -23.17
CA LEU A 39 -13.36 -1.35 -22.94
C LEU A 39 -12.32 -0.39 -23.54
N ALA A 40 -11.03 -0.63 -23.30
CA ALA A 40 -9.97 0.17 -23.88
C ALA A 40 -9.96 0.10 -25.43
N ALA A 41 -10.22 -1.08 -26.01
CA ALA A 41 -10.32 -1.24 -27.46
C ALA A 41 -11.52 -0.49 -28.06
N ALA A 42 -12.59 -0.29 -27.30
CA ALA A 42 -13.75 0.51 -27.67
C ALA A 42 -13.52 2.03 -27.51
N GLY A 43 -12.32 2.47 -27.10
CA GLY A 43 -11.98 3.87 -26.90
C GLY A 43 -12.41 4.44 -25.55
N ASP A 44 -12.74 3.59 -24.56
CA ASP A 44 -13.09 4.04 -23.21
C ASP A 44 -11.86 4.63 -22.49
N ILE A 45 -11.91 5.93 -22.23
CA ILE A 45 -10.83 6.68 -21.56
C ILE A 45 -10.67 6.22 -20.10
N GLY A 46 -11.76 5.82 -19.44
CA GLY A 46 -11.76 5.31 -18.07
C GLY A 46 -11.00 4.00 -17.93
N ALA A 47 -11.14 3.09 -18.90
CA ALA A 47 -10.36 1.85 -18.94
C ALA A 47 -8.85 2.12 -19.08
N GLY A 48 -8.48 3.11 -19.90
CA GLY A 48 -7.10 3.57 -20.02
C GLY A 48 -6.57 4.18 -18.71
N ALA A 49 -7.34 5.07 -18.10
CA ALA A 49 -6.99 5.71 -16.83
C ALA A 49 -6.87 4.71 -15.68
N ALA A 50 -7.77 3.72 -15.59
CA ALA A 50 -7.73 2.66 -14.58
C ALA A 50 -6.44 1.83 -14.68
N LYS A 51 -5.99 1.50 -15.89
CA LYS A 51 -4.72 0.79 -16.11
C LYS A 51 -3.50 1.61 -15.66
N ILE A 52 -3.48 2.91 -15.98
CA ILE A 52 -2.41 3.82 -15.57
C ILE A 52 -2.41 3.97 -14.04
N GLY A 53 -3.56 4.31 -13.47
CA GLY A 53 -3.74 4.49 -12.02
C GLY A 53 -3.36 3.24 -11.24
N TRP A 54 -3.68 2.04 -11.75
CA TRP A 54 -3.22 0.79 -11.16
C TRP A 54 -1.69 0.74 -11.02
N MET A 55 -0.94 1.12 -12.06
CA MET A 55 0.52 1.11 -11.97
C MET A 55 1.08 2.26 -11.13
N GLU A 56 0.40 3.40 -11.06
CA GLU A 56 0.82 4.53 -10.20
C GLU A 56 0.73 4.20 -8.70
N VAL A 57 -0.23 3.36 -8.28
CA VAL A 57 -0.36 2.91 -6.87
C VAL A 57 0.92 2.26 -6.34
N ASN A 58 1.71 1.61 -7.19
CA ASN A 58 3.00 1.03 -6.81
C ASN A 58 3.97 2.07 -6.23
N GLN A 59 3.90 3.32 -6.67
CA GLN A 59 4.73 4.41 -6.13
C GLN A 59 4.42 4.64 -4.65
N GLY A 60 3.15 4.60 -4.26
CA GLY A 60 2.73 4.76 -2.87
C GLY A 60 3.30 3.65 -1.98
N PHE A 61 3.19 2.39 -2.39
CA PHE A 61 3.76 1.27 -1.65
C PHE A 61 5.29 1.32 -1.59
N PHE A 62 5.96 1.71 -2.67
CA PHE A 62 7.42 1.84 -2.69
C PHE A 62 7.90 2.96 -1.76
N VAL A 63 7.27 4.13 -1.81
CA VAL A 63 7.58 5.25 -0.90
C VAL A 63 7.33 4.83 0.55
N MET A 64 6.24 4.13 0.83
CA MET A 64 5.96 3.59 2.16
C MET A 64 7.06 2.63 2.63
N ALA A 65 7.57 1.75 1.74
CA ALA A 65 8.68 0.86 2.08
C ALA A 65 9.93 1.64 2.53
N VAL A 66 10.29 2.69 1.79
CA VAL A 66 11.43 3.57 2.10
C VAL A 66 11.20 4.31 3.43
N LEU A 67 10.00 4.86 3.64
CA LEU A 67 9.64 5.57 4.87
C LEU A 67 9.69 4.65 6.08
N CYS A 68 9.15 3.43 5.99
CA CYS A 68 9.23 2.42 7.05
C CYS A 68 10.68 2.06 7.38
N ALA A 69 11.54 1.86 6.38
CA ALA A 69 12.96 1.58 6.60
C ALA A 69 13.70 2.77 7.25
N LYS A 70 13.34 4.00 6.89
CA LYS A 70 13.82 5.23 7.57
C LYS A 70 13.33 5.28 9.02
N TRP A 71 12.05 5.10 9.25
CA TRP A 71 11.45 5.15 10.58
C TRP A 71 11.96 4.03 11.48
N ALA A 72 12.32 2.86 10.94
CA ALA A 72 12.95 1.80 11.73
C ALA A 72 14.26 2.24 12.40
N LYS A 73 14.98 3.21 11.82
CA LYS A 73 16.22 3.78 12.37
C LYS A 73 15.96 5.03 13.22
N TYR A 74 15.07 5.91 12.74
CA TYR A 74 14.92 7.26 13.31
C TYR A 74 13.61 7.49 14.08
N GLY A 75 12.64 6.60 13.94
CA GLY A 75 11.28 6.72 14.47
C GLY A 75 10.38 7.64 13.63
N VAL A 76 9.07 7.57 13.91
CA VAL A 76 8.04 8.47 13.37
C VAL A 76 7.92 9.66 14.32
N ARG A 77 8.59 10.78 14.03
CA ARG A 77 8.72 11.88 15.02
C ARG A 77 8.06 13.18 14.59
N GLY A 78 8.14 13.52 13.30
CA GLY A 78 7.68 14.82 12.81
C GLY A 78 6.19 14.88 12.49
N PRO A 79 5.59 16.08 12.45
CA PRO A 79 4.21 16.26 11.98
C PRO A 79 4.03 15.76 10.54
N TYR A 80 5.04 15.91 9.68
CA TYR A 80 5.01 15.39 8.31
C TYR A 80 5.02 13.85 8.24
N ASP A 81 5.80 13.18 9.10
CA ASP A 81 5.78 11.71 9.16
C ASP A 81 4.39 11.22 9.60
N LYS A 82 3.80 11.88 10.60
CA LYS A 82 2.46 11.56 11.11
C LYS A 82 1.37 11.86 10.10
N ALA A 83 1.48 12.95 9.34
CA ALA A 83 0.54 13.32 8.28
C ALA A 83 0.59 12.31 7.13
N LEU A 84 1.80 11.91 6.69
CA LEU A 84 1.97 10.87 5.67
C LEU A 84 1.41 9.54 6.13
N LEU A 85 1.72 9.12 7.37
CA LEU A 85 1.16 7.91 7.95
C LEU A 85 -0.37 7.95 8.04
N GLY A 86 -0.94 9.07 8.50
CA GLY A 86 -2.37 9.26 8.61
C GLY A 86 -3.09 9.19 7.26
N MET A 87 -2.56 9.91 6.25
CA MET A 87 -3.09 9.87 4.88
C MET A 87 -3.00 8.46 4.29
N PHE A 88 -1.85 7.79 4.45
CA PHE A 88 -1.66 6.45 3.94
C PHE A 88 -2.63 5.48 4.62
N ALA A 89 -2.69 5.46 5.95
CA ALA A 89 -3.57 4.58 6.72
C ALA A 89 -5.05 4.78 6.37
N SER A 90 -5.53 6.02 6.26
CA SER A 90 -6.93 6.29 5.91
C SER A 90 -7.28 5.83 4.49
N THR A 91 -6.39 6.09 3.53
CA THR A 91 -6.56 5.64 2.14
C THR A 91 -6.59 4.12 2.04
N GLN A 92 -5.70 3.43 2.76
CA GLN A 92 -5.67 1.97 2.75
C GLN A 92 -6.86 1.34 3.48
N LEU A 93 -7.36 1.97 4.55
CA LEU A 93 -8.61 1.55 5.20
C LEU A 93 -9.78 1.62 4.22
N TRP A 94 -9.93 2.75 3.52
CA TRP A 94 -10.96 2.92 2.50
C TRP A 94 -10.80 1.93 1.33
N ALA A 95 -9.58 1.73 0.82
CA ALA A 95 -9.31 0.79 -0.25
C ALA A 95 -9.64 -0.65 0.16
N GLY A 96 -9.20 -1.09 1.35
CA GLY A 96 -9.51 -2.43 1.85
C GLY A 96 -11.01 -2.62 2.09
N TRP A 97 -11.71 -1.61 2.60
CA TRP A 97 -13.17 -1.65 2.70
C TRP A 97 -13.82 -1.83 1.32
N SER A 98 -13.32 -1.12 0.30
CA SER A 98 -13.84 -1.22 -1.07
C SER A 98 -13.61 -2.61 -1.67
N TYR A 99 -12.46 -3.24 -1.44
CA TYR A 99 -12.21 -4.62 -1.85
C TYR A 99 -13.14 -5.62 -1.15
N LEU A 100 -13.41 -5.44 0.15
CA LEU A 100 -14.36 -6.26 0.89
C LEU A 100 -15.78 -6.18 0.30
N GLN A 101 -16.23 -5.01 -0.15
CA GLN A 101 -17.52 -4.86 -0.80
C GLN A 101 -17.61 -5.64 -2.13
N LEU A 102 -16.47 -5.89 -2.77
CA LEU A 102 -16.37 -6.71 -3.98
C LEU A 102 -16.13 -8.21 -3.69
N GLY A 103 -16.05 -8.60 -2.40
CA GLY A 103 -15.75 -9.97 -1.99
C GLY A 103 -14.29 -10.40 -2.22
N ILE A 104 -13.39 -9.46 -2.53
CA ILE A 104 -11.97 -9.71 -2.78
C ILE A 104 -11.23 -9.48 -1.45
N THR A 105 -10.48 -10.47 -0.98
CA THR A 105 -9.89 -10.43 0.38
C THR A 105 -8.38 -10.40 0.39
N GLU A 106 -7.75 -10.81 -0.69
CA GLU A 106 -6.30 -10.92 -0.85
C GLU A 106 -5.58 -9.57 -0.61
N PRO A 107 -6.07 -8.43 -1.14
CA PRO A 107 -5.44 -7.13 -0.91
C PRO A 107 -5.55 -6.62 0.54
N LEU A 108 -6.43 -7.18 1.38
CA LEU A 108 -6.63 -6.69 2.75
C LEU A 108 -5.38 -6.87 3.61
N VAL A 109 -4.63 -7.93 3.37
CA VAL A 109 -3.41 -8.24 4.12
C VAL A 109 -2.40 -7.09 4.02
N PRO A 110 -1.96 -6.65 2.83
CA PRO A 110 -1.06 -5.50 2.75
C PRO A 110 -1.75 -4.18 3.08
N LEU A 111 -3.01 -3.97 2.65
CA LEU A 111 -3.71 -2.70 2.85
C LEU A 111 -3.89 -2.37 4.34
N TRP A 112 -4.26 -3.34 5.18
CA TRP A 112 -4.47 -3.10 6.61
C TRP A 112 -3.30 -3.55 7.47
N GLY A 113 -2.56 -4.57 7.03
CA GLY A 113 -1.39 -5.07 7.75
C GLY A 113 -0.25 -4.04 7.80
N ILE A 114 0.03 -3.32 6.71
CA ILE A 114 1.11 -2.31 6.72
C ILE A 114 0.78 -1.18 7.72
N PRO A 115 -0.38 -0.49 7.66
CA PRO A 115 -0.73 0.51 8.67
C PRO A 115 -0.79 -0.05 10.10
N ALA A 116 -1.28 -1.28 10.29
CA ALA A 116 -1.33 -1.91 11.60
C ALA A 116 0.07 -2.12 12.18
N LEU A 117 1.02 -2.63 11.39
CA LEU A 117 2.42 -2.80 11.81
C LEU A 117 3.06 -1.46 12.20
N VAL A 118 2.86 -0.42 11.38
CA VAL A 118 3.40 0.92 11.66
C VAL A 118 2.73 1.56 12.88
N GLY A 119 1.42 1.34 13.08
CA GLY A 119 0.68 1.80 14.25
C GLY A 119 1.16 1.11 15.53
N LEU A 120 1.29 -0.22 15.51
CA LEU A 120 1.79 -1.03 16.63
C LEU A 120 3.22 -0.63 17.00
N SER A 121 4.08 -0.29 16.04
CA SER A 121 5.44 0.15 16.34
C SER A 121 5.51 1.47 17.10
N GLN A 122 4.41 2.24 17.16
CA GLN A 122 4.33 3.48 17.97
C GLN A 122 3.96 3.20 19.43
N LEU A 123 3.56 1.97 19.76
CA LEU A 123 3.11 1.58 21.09
C LEU A 123 4.17 0.80 21.89
N VAL A 124 5.29 0.45 21.26
CA VAL A 124 6.34 -0.45 21.81
C VAL A 124 7.75 0.06 21.58
#